data_AF-A0A4S0IF75-F1
#
_entry.id   AF-A0A4S0IF75-F1
#
_cell.length_a   1.000
_cell.length_b   1.000
_cell.length_c   1.000
_cell.angle_alpha   90.00
_cell.angle_beta   90.00
_cell.angle_gamma   90.00
#
_symmetry.space_group_name_H-M   'P 1'
#
loop_
_entity.id
_entity.type
_entity.pdbx_description
1 polymer ?
#
loop_
_entity_poly.entity_id
_entity_poly.type
_entity_poly.pdbx_seq_one_letter_code
_entity_poly.pdbx_strand_id
1 'polypeptide(L)' 'PDFDKMVLAARAELDEAKRKQMYHDMAVMVRDEGGLILPMFNQFIDATGPKVAGWVEDPHQELCNGYALAKCWLEA' A
#
# COMPACT_ATOMS: atom_id res chain seq x y z
N PRO A 1 -15.68 -8.24 18.57
CA PRO A 1 -14.51 -8.73 17.81
C PRO A 1 -13.23 -8.15 18.43
N ASP A 2 -12.35 -9.00 18.95
CA ASP A 2 -11.17 -8.53 19.69
C ASP A 2 -10.14 -7.84 18.78
N PHE A 3 -10.09 -8.24 17.50
CA PHE A 3 -9.36 -7.51 16.46
C PHE A 3 -9.75 -6.02 16.38
N ASP A 4 -11.05 -5.71 16.29
CA ASP A 4 -11.51 -4.31 16.17
C ASP A 4 -11.13 -3.46 17.39
N LYS A 5 -11.14 -4.05 18.59
CA LYS A 5 -10.69 -3.37 19.81
C LYS A 5 -9.19 -3.08 19.77
N MET A 6 -8.39 -4.03 19.28
CA MET A 6 -6.95 -3.86 19.10
C MET A 6 -6.64 -2.75 18.08
N VAL A 7 -7.38 -2.70 16.96
CA VAL A 7 -7.23 -1.64 15.94
C VAL A 7 -7.49 -0.26 16.55
N LEU A 8 -8.57 -0.11 17.31
CA LEU A 8 -8.91 1.16 17.95
C LEU A 8 -7.85 1.59 18.97
N ALA A 9 -7.37 0.65 19.78
CA ALA A 9 -6.33 0.92 20.78
C ALA A 9 -4.98 1.27 20.11
N ALA A 10 -4.59 0.56 19.04
CA ALA A 10 -3.34 0.82 18.31
C ALA A 10 -3.32 2.21 17.66
N ARG A 11 -4.47 2.69 17.17
CA ARG A 11 -4.59 4.05 16.59
C ARG A 11 -4.41 5.16 17.62
N ALA A 12 -4.76 4.91 18.87
CA ALA A 12 -4.60 5.86 19.97
C ALA A 12 -3.25 5.75 20.69
N GLU A 13 -2.41 4.75 20.34
CA GLU A 13 -1.13 4.51 20.99
C GLU A 13 -0.04 5.47 20.48
N LEU A 14 0.65 6.11 21.42
CA LEU A 14 1.70 7.09 21.16
C LEU A 14 3.10 6.47 21.21
N ASP A 15 3.28 5.38 21.97
CA ASP A 15 4.53 4.63 21.99
C ASP A 15 4.67 3.79 20.70
N GLU A 16 5.72 4.08 19.93
CA GLU A 16 5.93 3.44 18.63
C GLU A 16 6.20 1.93 18.76
N ALA A 17 6.97 1.51 19.77
CA ALA A 17 7.30 0.10 19.97
C ALA A 17 6.05 -0.71 20.35
N LYS A 18 5.22 -0.16 21.23
CA LYS A 18 3.95 -0.77 21.63
C LYS A 18 2.95 -0.80 20.48
N ARG A 19 2.81 0.29 19.72
CA ARG A 19 1.95 0.34 18.53
C ARG A 19 2.37 -0.69 17.49
N LYS A 20 3.68 -0.83 17.24
CA LYS A 20 4.24 -1.84 16.33
C LYS A 20 3.90 -3.26 16.78
N GLN A 21 4.03 -3.57 18.07
CA GLN A 21 3.67 -4.88 18.62
C GLN A 21 2.17 -5.18 18.42
N MET A 22 1.31 -4.21 18.69
CA MET A 22 -0.14 -4.38 18.50
C MET A 22 -0.50 -4.68 17.03
N TYR A 23 0.12 -3.99 16.07
CA TYR A 23 -0.08 -4.28 14.64
C TYR A 23 0.47 -5.64 14.23
N HIS A 24 1.60 -6.06 14.80
CA HIS A 24 2.14 -7.41 14.59
C HIS A 24 1.16 -8.48 15.07
N ASP A 25 0.63 -8.35 16.28
CA ASP A 25 -0.26 -9.35 16.87
C ASP A 25 -1.57 -9.46 16.08
N MET A 26 -2.10 -8.34 15.60
CA MET A 26 -3.23 -8.33 14.66
C MET A 26 -2.89 -9.02 13.33
N ALA A 27 -1.69 -8.82 12.78
CA ALA A 27 -1.27 -9.51 11.56
C ALA A 27 -1.14 -11.03 11.77
N VAL A 28 -0.66 -11.47 12.94
CA VAL A 28 -0.60 -12.90 13.31
C VAL A 28 -2.00 -13.49 13.46
N MET A 29 -2.94 -12.77 14.07
CA MET A 29 -4.34 -13.21 14.17
C MET A 29 -4.97 -13.40 12.78
N VAL A 30 -4.77 -12.45 11.85
CA VAL A 30 -5.23 -12.60 10.46
C VAL A 30 -4.52 -13.76 9.77
N ARG A 31 -3.23 -13.97 10.05
CA ARG A 31 -2.46 -15.10 9.51
C ARG A 31 -3.05 -16.46 9.90
N ASP A 32 -3.32 -16.63 11.18
CA ASP A 32 -3.64 -17.93 11.77
C ASP A 32 -5.15 -18.24 11.71
N GLU A 33 -6.00 -17.21 11.77
CA GLU A 33 -7.46 -17.35 11.88
C GLU A 33 -8.22 -16.74 10.69
N GLY A 34 -7.55 -16.00 9.81
CA GLY A 34 -8.17 -15.36 8.66
C GLY A 34 -8.58 -16.35 7.56
N GLY A 35 -9.78 -16.16 7.00
CA GLY A 35 -10.35 -17.07 6.00
C GLY A 35 -9.75 -16.99 4.58
N LEU A 36 -8.95 -15.96 4.27
CA LEU A 36 -8.25 -15.82 2.99
C LEU A 36 -7.04 -14.89 3.16
N ILE A 37 -5.85 -15.39 2.82
CA ILE A 37 -4.65 -14.57 2.62
C ILE A 37 -4.15 -14.86 1.21
N LEU A 38 -4.22 -13.85 0.34
CA LEU A 38 -3.68 -13.92 -1.00
C LEU A 38 -2.49 -12.95 -1.10
N PRO A 39 -1.25 -13.38 -0.81
CA PRO A 39 -0.09 -12.56 -1.04
C PRO A 39 0.10 -12.41 -2.56
N MET A 40 -0.14 -11.21 -3.06
CA MET A 40 -0.07 -10.85 -4.48
C MET A 40 1.18 -10.01 -4.73
N PHE A 41 2.00 -10.45 -5.68
CA PHE A 41 3.16 -9.72 -6.14
C PHE A 41 2.84 -9.14 -7.51
N ASN A 42 2.25 -7.95 -7.53
CA ASN A 42 1.93 -7.29 -8.79
C ASN A 42 3.21 -6.87 -9.49
N GLN A 43 3.40 -7.37 -10.70
CA GLN A 43 4.36 -6.82 -11.64
C GLN A 43 3.61 -5.84 -12.51
N PHE A 44 3.84 -4.56 -12.28
CA PHE A 44 3.28 -3.51 -13.13
C PHE A 44 4.23 -3.31 -14.32
N ILE A 45 3.68 -3.40 -15.53
CA ILE A 45 4.42 -3.12 -16.76
C ILE A 45 3.75 -1.91 -17.40
N ASP A 46 4.48 -0.79 -17.40
CA ASP A 46 4.04 0.46 -18.01
C ASP A 46 4.76 0.69 -19.35
N ALA A 47 4.07 1.35 -20.27
CA ALA A 47 4.64 1.81 -21.53
C ALA A 47 4.35 3.31 -21.71
N THR A 48 5.37 4.08 -22.10
CA THR A 48 5.26 5.52 -22.40
C THR A 48 5.66 5.79 -23.84
N GLY A 49 5.11 6.86 -24.42
CA GLY A 49 5.47 7.32 -25.75
C GLY A 49 6.69 8.25 -25.73
N PRO A 50 7.41 8.41 -26.85
CA PRO A 50 8.62 9.23 -26.92
C PRO A 50 8.41 10.73 -26.66
N LYS A 51 7.16 11.21 -26.72
CA LYS A 51 6.79 12.60 -26.42
C LYS A 51 6.19 12.79 -25.02
N VAL A 52 6.09 11.73 -24.22
CA VAL A 52 5.50 11.81 -22.87
C VAL A 52 6.58 12.19 -21.87
N ALA A 53 6.45 13.38 -21.29
CA ALA A 53 7.28 13.85 -20.19
C ALA A 53 6.51 13.79 -18.86
N GLY A 54 7.24 13.88 -17.75
CA GLY A 54 6.66 13.87 -16.39
C GLY A 54 6.36 12.48 -15.82
N TRP A 55 6.64 11.40 -16.58
CA TRP A 55 6.48 10.04 -16.09
C TRP A 55 7.55 9.68 -15.06
N VAL A 56 7.12 9.02 -13.99
CA VAL A 56 7.97 8.55 -12.89
C VAL A 56 7.56 7.12 -12.54
N GLU A 57 8.56 6.26 -12.37
CA GLU A 57 8.36 4.89 -11.86
C GLU A 57 7.92 4.96 -10.38
N ASP A 58 6.75 4.39 -10.08
CA ASP A 58 6.19 4.38 -8.73
C ASP A 58 5.94 2.94 -8.29
N PRO A 59 6.53 2.48 -7.15
CA PRO A 59 6.41 1.09 -6.71
C PRO A 59 5.02 0.74 -6.15
N HIS A 60 4.11 1.71 -5.99
CA HIS A 60 2.81 1.47 -5.37
C HIS A 60 1.75 0.95 -6.36
N GLN A 61 1.63 1.52 -7.56
CA GLN A 61 0.71 1.09 -8.63
C GLN A 61 1.21 1.49 -10.03
N GLU A 62 0.61 0.93 -11.08
CA GLU A 62 0.83 1.30 -12.48
C GLU A 62 0.63 2.80 -12.76
N LEU A 63 1.22 3.30 -13.84
CA LEU A 63 1.01 4.66 -14.38
C LEU A 63 1.25 5.76 -13.33
N CYS A 64 2.42 5.77 -12.70
CA CYS A 64 2.81 6.74 -11.66
C CYS A 64 1.86 6.72 -10.44
N ASN A 65 1.56 5.54 -9.91
CA ASN A 65 0.56 5.35 -8.85
C ASN A 65 -0.85 5.84 -9.26
N GLY A 66 -1.22 5.60 -10.52
CA GLY A 66 -2.47 6.06 -11.13
C GLY A 66 -2.51 7.56 -11.48
N TYR A 67 -1.44 8.32 -11.25
CA TYR A 67 -1.42 9.78 -11.46
C TYR A 67 -0.82 10.24 -12.79
N ALA A 68 -0.50 9.33 -13.71
CA ALA A 68 0.09 9.70 -15.01
C ALA A 68 -0.73 10.78 -15.75
N LEU A 69 -2.06 10.74 -15.69
CA LEU A 69 -2.92 11.74 -16.36
C LEU A 69 -2.84 13.15 -15.75
N ALA A 70 -2.38 13.27 -14.51
CA ALA A 70 -2.19 14.56 -13.84
C ALA A 70 -0.72 15.03 -13.86
N LYS A 71 0.22 14.08 -13.90
CA LYS A 71 1.66 14.36 -13.81
C LYS A 71 2.36 14.42 -15.15
N CYS A 72 1.88 13.71 -16.16
CA CYS A 72 2.51 13.65 -17.47
C CYS A 72 1.93 14.69 -18.43
N TRP A 73 2.76 15.15 -19.37
CA TRP A 73 2.37 16.04 -20.46
C TRP A 73 3.04 15.63 -21.77
N LEU A 74 2.58 16.21 -22.88
CA LEU A 74 3.21 16.03 -24.18
C LEU A 74 4.23 17.13 -24.44
N GLU A 75 5.46 16.74 -24.78
CA GLU A 75 6.45 17.67 -25.32
C GLU A 75 6.08 18.04 -26.76
N ALA A 76 6.39 19.29 -27.15
CA ALA A 76 6.06 19.85 -28.47
C ALA A 76 6.72 19.06 -29.60
#